data_AF-A0A8I1PFH0-F1
#
_entry.id   AF-A0A8I1PFH0-F1
#
_cell.length_a   1.000
_cell.length_b   1.000
_cell.length_c   1.000
_cell.angle_alpha   90.00
_cell.angle_beta   90.00
_cell.angle_gamma   90.00
#
_symmetry.space_group_name_H-M   'P 1'
#
loop_
_entity.id
_entity.type
_entity.pdbx_description
1 polymer ?
#
loop_
_entity_poly.entity_id
_entity_poly.type
_entity_poly.pdbx_seq_one_letter_code
_entity_poly.pdbx_strand_id
1 'polypeptide(L)'
;MTTQVHAPAPVAPQASVRGWAAPAALAVAGVLFLVYPALRPAGDAVPATTAAAFAGWTWPIAHLAGVGGFVLVTAGLLGMRDRLAGTPGRQLAGWALGVWGAGAALVLPYYGAEAFSLHALGATVTDTATLLALTEAVRMGPIQMTVFGAGLVLLAVGAIVAALAAARSGMLPRWSGAVFALGFALYLPQFWFPMELRITHGALVAVGCIVLAAALRRARPLR
;
A
#
# COMPACT_ATOMS: atom_id res chain seq x y z
N MET A 1 -59.79 -13.97 -18.98
CA MET A 1 -58.52 -13.27 -19.27
C MET A 1 -57.76 -13.16 -17.95
N THR A 2 -56.90 -14.13 -17.64
CA THR A 2 -56.17 -14.22 -16.36
C THR A 2 -54.73 -13.77 -16.59
N THR A 3 -54.38 -12.62 -16.05
CA THR A 3 -53.01 -12.07 -16.08
C THR A 3 -52.14 -12.83 -15.08
N GLN A 4 -51.28 -13.71 -15.59
CA GLN A 4 -50.19 -14.33 -14.84
C GLN A 4 -49.15 -13.25 -14.51
N VAL A 5 -49.06 -12.87 -13.24
CA VAL A 5 -47.99 -11.98 -12.75
C VAL A 5 -46.70 -12.79 -12.69
N HIS A 6 -45.75 -12.47 -13.57
CA HIS A 6 -44.41 -13.07 -13.58
C HIS A 6 -43.66 -12.61 -12.32
N ALA A 7 -43.47 -13.52 -11.35
CA ALA A 7 -42.59 -13.27 -10.22
C ALA A 7 -41.13 -13.22 -10.72
N PRO A 8 -40.32 -12.22 -10.31
CA PRO A 8 -38.92 -12.15 -10.72
C PRO A 8 -38.15 -13.35 -10.14
N ALA A 9 -37.29 -13.93 -10.98
CA ALA A 9 -36.43 -15.04 -10.59
C ALA A 9 -35.50 -14.66 -9.41
N PRO A 10 -35.24 -15.59 -8.47
CA PRO A 10 -34.32 -15.33 -7.36
C PRO A 10 -32.92 -15.03 -7.90
N VAL A 11 -32.39 -13.84 -7.55
CA VAL A 11 -31.02 -13.46 -7.87
C VAL A 11 -30.08 -14.43 -7.18
N ALA A 12 -29.39 -15.26 -7.96
CA ALA A 12 -28.38 -16.17 -7.43
C ALA A 12 -27.32 -15.40 -6.62
N PRO A 13 -26.86 -15.91 -5.47
CA PRO A 13 -25.97 -15.16 -4.60
C PRO A 13 -24.62 -14.94 -5.29
N GLN A 14 -24.35 -13.69 -5.69
CA GLN A 14 -23.03 -13.19 -6.14
C GLN A 14 -21.94 -13.21 -5.03
N ALA A 15 -22.16 -13.96 -3.95
CA ALA A 15 -21.41 -13.89 -2.70
C ALA A 15 -20.03 -14.57 -2.77
N SER A 16 -19.80 -15.50 -3.71
CA SER A 16 -18.58 -16.33 -3.73
C SER A 16 -17.36 -15.64 -4.33
N VAL A 17 -17.51 -14.92 -5.46
CA VAL A 17 -16.39 -14.25 -6.15
C VAL A 17 -15.91 -13.01 -5.37
N ARG A 18 -16.83 -12.29 -4.71
CA ARG A 18 -16.50 -11.07 -3.94
C ARG A 18 -15.78 -11.35 -2.63
N GLY A 19 -15.82 -12.58 -2.12
CA GLY A 19 -15.33 -12.90 -0.79
C GLY A 19 -13.80 -12.96 -0.64
N TRP A 20 -13.08 -13.28 -1.71
CA TRP A 20 -11.62 -13.51 -1.64
C TRP A 20 -10.80 -12.37 -2.25
N ALA A 21 -11.41 -11.52 -3.09
CA ALA A 21 -10.73 -10.45 -3.81
C ALA A 21 -10.01 -9.47 -2.87
N ALA A 22 -10.66 -9.01 -1.79
CA ALA A 22 -10.04 -8.07 -0.86
C ALA A 22 -8.90 -8.69 -0.02
N PRO A 23 -9.05 -9.90 0.58
CA PRO A 23 -7.92 -10.61 1.17
C PRO A 23 -6.77 -10.84 0.18
N ALA A 24 -7.05 -11.22 -1.07
CA ALA A 24 -6.03 -11.42 -2.08
C ALA A 24 -5.33 -10.12 -2.45
N ALA A 25 -6.07 -9.02 -2.65
CA ALA A 25 -5.50 -7.69 -2.89
C ALA A 25 -4.53 -7.32 -1.77
N LEU A 26 -4.92 -7.50 -0.51
CA LEU A 26 -4.06 -7.19 0.63
C LEU A 26 -2.81 -8.09 0.68
N ALA A 27 -2.93 -9.39 0.41
CA ALA A 27 -1.77 -10.30 0.35
C ALA A 27 -0.80 -9.91 -0.78
N VAL A 28 -1.33 -9.62 -1.97
CA VAL A 28 -0.52 -9.15 -3.11
C VAL A 28 0.13 -7.81 -2.81
N ALA A 29 -0.58 -6.89 -2.14
CA ALA A 29 0.00 -5.62 -1.70
C ALA A 29 1.24 -5.83 -0.84
N GLY A 30 1.16 -6.76 0.13
CA GLY A 30 2.29 -7.13 0.97
C GLY A 30 3.50 -7.61 0.18
N VAL A 31 3.27 -8.50 -0.81
CA VAL A 31 4.34 -8.98 -1.70
C VAL A 31 4.96 -7.83 -2.49
N LEU A 32 4.15 -6.94 -3.04
CA LEU A 32 4.65 -5.79 -3.80
C LEU A 32 5.49 -4.82 -2.94
N PHE A 33 5.14 -4.64 -1.66
CA PHE A 33 5.95 -3.84 -0.73
C PHE A 33 7.30 -4.48 -0.37
N LEU A 34 7.44 -5.80 -0.47
CA LEU A 34 8.73 -6.48 -0.37
C LEU A 34 9.50 -6.37 -1.70
N VAL A 35 8.82 -6.54 -2.82
CA VAL A 35 9.42 -6.44 -4.17
C VAL A 35 10.01 -5.05 -4.41
N TYR A 36 9.36 -3.99 -3.94
CA TYR A 36 9.83 -2.61 -4.11
C TYR A 36 11.28 -2.42 -3.66
N PRO A 37 11.65 -2.54 -2.37
CA PRO A 37 13.04 -2.38 -1.94
C PRO A 37 13.95 -3.50 -2.46
N ALA A 38 13.44 -4.71 -2.71
CA ALA A 38 14.25 -5.82 -3.19
C ALA A 38 14.74 -5.63 -4.65
N LEU A 39 13.95 -4.98 -5.51
CA LEU A 39 14.32 -4.69 -6.90
C LEU A 39 14.97 -3.31 -7.07
N ARG A 40 14.78 -2.39 -6.11
CA ARG A 40 15.33 -1.03 -6.20
C ARG A 40 16.87 -1.08 -6.16
N PRO A 41 17.57 -0.66 -7.22
CA PRO A 41 19.04 -0.64 -7.22
C PRO A 41 19.61 0.22 -6.08
N ALA A 42 20.59 -0.30 -5.34
CA ALA A 42 21.28 0.43 -4.26
C ALA A 42 22.26 1.49 -4.78
N GLY A 43 22.60 1.46 -6.07
CA GLY A 43 23.56 2.37 -6.70
C GLY A 43 23.08 3.82 -6.80
N ASP A 44 21.86 4.15 -6.37
CA ASP A 44 21.38 5.53 -6.35
C ASP A 44 22.01 6.39 -5.25
N ALA A 45 22.62 5.77 -4.23
CA ALA A 45 23.30 6.45 -3.13
C ALA A 45 24.76 6.83 -3.44
N VAL A 46 25.32 6.36 -4.56
CA VAL A 46 26.72 6.61 -4.95
C VAL A 46 26.76 7.34 -6.29
N PRO A 47 27.30 8.58 -6.35
CA PRO A 47 27.30 9.41 -7.55
C PRO A 47 27.73 8.70 -8.84
N ALA A 48 28.80 7.90 -8.77
CA ALA A 48 29.36 7.20 -9.93
C ALA A 48 28.44 6.12 -10.52
N THR A 49 27.46 5.63 -9.76
CA THR A 49 26.54 4.56 -10.18
C THR A 49 25.10 5.04 -10.34
N THR A 50 24.77 6.27 -9.93
CA THR A 50 23.42 6.82 -9.91
C THR A 50 22.76 6.78 -11.31
N ALA A 51 23.48 7.19 -12.35
CA ALA A 51 22.94 7.20 -13.72
C ALA A 51 22.50 5.81 -14.19
N ALA A 52 23.37 4.81 -14.02
CA ALA A 52 23.09 3.42 -14.39
C ALA A 52 21.95 2.82 -13.55
N ALA A 53 21.90 3.13 -12.25
CA ALA A 53 20.83 2.70 -11.35
C ALA A 53 19.47 3.22 -11.81
N PHE A 54 19.37 4.49 -12.20
CA PHE A 54 18.14 5.10 -12.69
C PHE A 54 17.76 4.63 -14.10
N ALA A 55 18.72 4.50 -15.00
CA ALA A 55 18.49 4.07 -16.39
C ALA A 55 17.97 2.62 -16.49
N GLY A 56 18.15 1.79 -15.46
CA GLY A 56 17.68 0.40 -15.44
C GLY A 56 16.16 0.28 -15.27
N TRP A 57 15.53 -0.67 -15.96
CA TRP A 57 14.09 -0.96 -15.84
C TRP A 57 13.66 -1.45 -14.46
N THR A 58 14.59 -1.97 -13.66
CA THR A 58 14.32 -2.34 -12.26
C THR A 58 13.89 -1.13 -11.43
N TRP A 59 14.33 0.08 -11.79
CA TRP A 59 13.96 1.32 -11.12
C TRP A 59 12.45 1.62 -11.21
N PRO A 60 11.85 1.82 -12.40
CA PRO A 60 10.41 2.06 -12.50
C PRO A 60 9.58 0.86 -12.03
N ILE A 61 10.01 -0.38 -12.30
CA ILE A 61 9.29 -1.58 -11.84
C ILE A 61 9.17 -1.62 -10.32
N ALA A 62 10.27 -1.33 -9.61
CA ALA A 62 10.28 -1.26 -8.15
C ALA A 62 9.28 -0.22 -7.64
N HIS A 63 9.31 1.00 -8.16
CA HIS A 63 8.42 2.07 -7.72
C HIS A 63 6.95 1.77 -8.05
N LEU A 64 6.67 1.20 -9.23
CA LEU A 64 5.33 0.76 -9.60
C LEU A 64 4.82 -0.39 -8.71
N ALA A 65 5.69 -1.26 -8.20
CA ALA A 65 5.32 -2.22 -7.17
C ALA A 65 4.85 -1.50 -5.90
N GLY A 66 5.59 -0.48 -5.44
CA GLY A 66 5.16 0.37 -4.31
C GLY A 66 3.80 1.03 -4.55
N VAL A 67 3.59 1.62 -5.74
CA VAL A 67 2.30 2.21 -6.17
C VAL A 67 1.17 1.18 -6.09
N GLY A 68 1.38 0.01 -6.71
CA GLY A 68 0.42 -1.09 -6.68
C GLY A 68 0.12 -1.56 -5.27
N GLY A 69 1.13 -1.63 -4.40
CA GLY A 69 0.98 -1.93 -2.98
C GLY A 69 0.01 -0.98 -2.28
N PHE A 70 0.21 0.33 -2.38
CA PHE A 70 -0.66 1.31 -1.72
C PHE A 70 -2.11 1.23 -2.21
N VAL A 71 -2.31 1.07 -3.52
CA VAL A 71 -3.64 0.94 -4.13
C VAL A 71 -4.35 -0.34 -3.67
N LEU A 72 -3.63 -1.46 -3.63
CA LEU A 72 -4.21 -2.73 -3.22
C LEU A 72 -4.51 -2.82 -1.72
N VAL A 73 -3.76 -2.11 -0.86
CA VAL A 73 -4.17 -1.95 0.54
C VAL A 73 -5.49 -1.18 0.64
N THR A 74 -5.71 -0.14 -0.16
CA THR A 74 -7.01 0.56 -0.20
C THR A 74 -8.14 -0.41 -0.52
N ALA A 75 -7.97 -1.29 -1.52
CA ALA A 75 -8.94 -2.33 -1.84
C ALA A 75 -9.12 -3.36 -0.70
N GLY A 76 -8.03 -3.74 -0.03
CA GLY A 76 -8.05 -4.60 1.16
C GLY A 76 -8.83 -3.99 2.32
N LEU A 77 -8.61 -2.70 2.62
CA LEU A 77 -9.31 -1.96 3.67
C LEU A 77 -10.78 -1.74 3.35
N LEU A 78 -11.13 -1.54 2.07
CA LEU A 78 -12.52 -1.53 1.62
C LEU A 78 -13.22 -2.85 1.94
N GLY A 79 -12.60 -3.98 1.60
CA GLY A 79 -13.17 -5.29 1.93
C GLY A 79 -13.16 -5.59 3.43
N MET A 80 -12.18 -5.10 4.19
CA MET A 80 -12.19 -5.17 5.65
C MET A 80 -13.40 -4.43 6.22
N ARG A 81 -13.62 -3.19 5.78
CA ARG A 81 -14.78 -2.39 6.15
C ARG A 81 -16.05 -3.22 5.95
N ASP A 82 -16.22 -3.80 4.76
CA ASP A 82 -17.43 -4.54 4.38
C ASP A 82 -17.59 -5.85 5.16
N ARG A 83 -16.49 -6.54 5.45
CA ARG A 83 -16.46 -7.73 6.32
C ARG A 83 -16.85 -7.46 7.76
N LEU A 84 -16.55 -6.25 8.25
CA LEU A 84 -16.85 -5.84 9.62
C LEU A 84 -18.26 -5.26 9.79
N ALA A 85 -19.10 -5.30 8.76
CA ALA A 85 -20.50 -4.89 8.86
C ALA A 85 -21.21 -5.60 10.03
N GLY A 86 -22.02 -4.85 10.78
CA GLY A 86 -22.70 -5.35 11.99
C GLY A 86 -21.81 -5.43 13.24
N THR A 87 -20.53 -5.08 13.16
CA THR A 87 -19.64 -5.03 14.33
C THR A 87 -19.32 -3.59 14.76
N PRO A 88 -18.91 -3.37 16.03
CA PRO A 88 -18.39 -2.08 16.48
C PRO A 88 -17.15 -1.60 15.70
N GLY A 89 -16.44 -2.50 15.00
CA GLY A 89 -15.25 -2.17 14.20
C GLY A 89 -15.55 -1.52 12.84
N ARG A 90 -16.80 -1.58 12.34
CA ARG A 90 -17.17 -1.09 11.00
C ARG A 90 -16.82 0.37 10.77
N GLN A 91 -17.16 1.26 11.72
CA GLN A 91 -16.96 2.70 11.57
C GLN A 91 -15.46 3.03 11.51
N LEU A 92 -14.66 2.42 12.40
CA LEU A 92 -13.21 2.58 12.39
C LEU A 92 -12.59 2.07 11.10
N ALA A 93 -13.05 0.95 10.54
CA ALA A 93 -12.58 0.49 9.23
C ALA A 93 -12.93 1.47 8.10
N GLY A 94 -14.03 2.22 8.23
CA GLY A 94 -14.39 3.30 7.31
C GLY A 94 -13.42 4.48 7.39
N TRP A 95 -13.07 4.90 8.60
CA TRP A 95 -12.05 5.91 8.83
C TRP A 95 -10.67 5.46 8.34
N ALA A 96 -10.28 4.21 8.63
CA ALA A 96 -9.04 3.63 8.15
C ALA A 96 -8.94 3.69 6.61
N LEU A 97 -10.01 3.31 5.90
CA LEU A 97 -10.09 3.39 4.45
C LEU A 97 -9.93 4.82 3.94
N GLY A 98 -10.66 5.79 4.52
CA GLY A 98 -10.61 7.18 4.09
C GLY A 98 -9.25 7.83 4.34
N VAL A 99 -8.70 7.64 5.54
CA VAL A 99 -7.39 8.18 5.95
C VAL A 99 -6.27 7.54 5.13
N TRP A 100 -6.30 6.21 4.95
CA TRP A 100 -5.35 5.51 4.08
C TRP A 100 -5.45 6.00 2.64
N GLY A 101 -6.66 6.11 2.08
CA GLY A 101 -6.88 6.55 0.71
C GLY A 101 -6.34 7.96 0.46
N ALA A 102 -6.55 8.88 1.41
CA ALA A 102 -5.95 10.21 1.37
C ALA A 102 -4.42 10.14 1.44
N GLY A 103 -3.85 9.34 2.36
CA GLY A 103 -2.41 9.14 2.46
C GLY A 103 -1.79 8.59 1.17
N ALA A 104 -2.42 7.58 0.57
CA ALA A 104 -2.02 7.03 -0.72
C ALA A 104 -2.07 8.09 -1.82
N ALA A 105 -3.16 8.85 -1.92
CA ALA A 105 -3.28 9.92 -2.91
C ALA A 105 -2.16 10.97 -2.82
N LEU A 106 -1.65 11.26 -1.62
CA LEU A 106 -0.52 12.17 -1.42
C LEU A 106 0.85 11.50 -1.69
N VAL A 107 1.01 10.21 -1.42
CA VAL A 107 2.28 9.49 -1.66
C VAL A 107 2.50 9.14 -3.13
N LEU A 108 1.45 8.77 -3.87
CA LEU A 108 1.58 8.26 -5.23
C LEU A 108 2.25 9.23 -6.21
N PRO A 109 2.03 10.56 -6.18
CA PRO A 109 2.77 11.50 -7.03
C PRO A 109 4.28 11.43 -6.85
N TYR A 110 4.77 11.25 -5.61
CA TYR A 110 6.20 11.11 -5.33
C TYR A 110 6.77 9.86 -5.98
N TYR A 111 6.09 8.71 -5.84
CA TYR A 111 6.50 7.46 -6.49
C TYR A 111 6.45 7.54 -8.01
N GLY A 112 5.48 8.26 -8.59
CA GLY A 112 5.40 8.49 -10.03
C GLY A 112 6.57 9.34 -10.54
N ALA A 113 6.90 10.43 -9.84
CA ALA A 113 8.06 11.27 -10.18
C ALA A 113 9.37 10.48 -10.09
N GLU A 114 9.56 9.70 -9.03
CA GLU A 114 10.71 8.78 -8.87
C GLU A 114 10.78 7.75 -10.01
N ALA A 115 9.66 7.11 -10.34
CA ALA A 115 9.62 6.05 -11.34
C ALA A 115 9.96 6.56 -12.74
N PHE A 116 9.36 7.66 -13.16
CA PHE A 116 9.40 8.10 -14.55
C PHE A 116 10.47 9.16 -14.79
N SER A 117 10.54 10.19 -13.93
CA SER A 117 11.47 11.30 -14.13
C SER A 117 12.91 10.84 -13.92
N LEU A 118 13.21 10.14 -12.82
CA LEU A 118 14.59 9.70 -12.57
C LEU A 118 15.05 8.68 -13.62
N HIS A 119 14.18 7.77 -14.06
CA HIS A 119 14.51 6.84 -15.13
C HIS A 119 14.90 7.55 -16.43
N ALA A 120 14.10 8.54 -16.84
CA ALA A 120 14.40 9.37 -18.01
C ALA A 120 15.71 10.16 -17.84
N LEU A 121 15.93 10.75 -16.66
CA LEU A 121 17.15 11.50 -16.36
C LEU A 121 18.39 10.59 -16.39
N GLY A 122 18.36 9.42 -15.76
CA GLY A 122 19.46 8.47 -15.76
C GLY A 122 19.83 7.98 -17.16
N ALA A 123 18.86 7.91 -18.08
CA ALA A 123 19.08 7.50 -19.45
C ALA A 123 19.63 8.61 -20.36
N THR A 124 19.52 9.88 -19.98
CA THR A 124 19.75 11.02 -20.89
C THR A 124 20.76 12.05 -20.40
N VAL A 125 20.94 12.20 -19.08
CA VAL A 125 21.86 13.17 -18.50
C VAL A 125 23.21 12.50 -18.24
N THR A 126 24.23 12.92 -19.00
CA THR A 126 25.60 12.38 -18.90
C THR A 126 26.46 13.09 -17.87
N ASP A 127 26.19 14.37 -17.59
CA ASP A 127 26.88 15.12 -16.55
C ASP A 127 26.36 14.73 -15.16
N THR A 128 27.27 14.21 -14.33
CA THR A 128 26.93 13.69 -13.00
C THR A 128 26.43 14.80 -12.07
N ALA A 129 27.03 16.00 -12.13
CA ALA A 129 26.62 17.11 -11.27
C ALA A 129 25.18 17.56 -11.57
N THR A 130 24.85 17.72 -12.86
CA THR A 130 23.51 18.04 -13.33
C THR A 130 22.50 16.96 -12.95
N LEU A 131 22.86 15.67 -13.14
CA LEU A 131 21.98 14.55 -12.77
C LEU A 131 21.64 14.58 -11.27
N LEU A 132 22.63 14.79 -10.40
CA LEU A 132 22.43 14.85 -8.95
C LEU A 132 21.57 16.07 -8.57
N ALA A 133 21.81 17.24 -9.16
CA ALA A 133 21.02 18.44 -8.90
C ALA A 133 19.53 18.26 -9.29
N LEU A 134 19.26 17.65 -10.45
CA LEU A 134 17.89 17.37 -10.89
C LEU A 134 17.23 16.29 -10.03
N THR A 135 17.99 15.27 -9.61
CA THR A 135 17.50 14.22 -8.69
C THR A 135 17.08 14.82 -7.35
N GLU A 136 17.90 15.71 -6.79
CA GLU A 136 17.59 16.44 -5.57
C GLU A 136 16.33 17.30 -5.75
N ALA A 137 16.20 18.00 -6.88
CA ALA A 137 15.02 18.80 -7.19
C ALA A 137 13.73 17.96 -7.31
N VAL A 138 13.82 16.72 -7.81
CA VAL A 138 12.70 15.77 -7.84
C VAL A 138 12.32 15.31 -6.43
N ARG A 139 13.30 15.05 -5.56
CA ARG A 139 13.12 14.39 -4.26
C ARG A 139 12.86 15.32 -3.09
N MET A 140 13.65 16.38 -2.99
CA MET A 140 13.89 17.09 -1.73
C MET A 140 13.32 18.49 -1.72
N GLY A 141 12.60 18.89 -2.77
CA GLY A 141 11.88 20.16 -2.76
C GLY A 141 10.83 20.22 -1.64
N PRO A 142 10.52 21.43 -1.12
CA PRO A 142 9.69 21.59 0.07
C PRO A 142 8.27 21.06 -0.12
N ILE A 143 7.71 21.19 -1.32
CA ILE A 143 6.36 20.69 -1.65
C ILE A 143 6.38 19.17 -1.68
N GLN A 144 7.36 18.58 -2.35
CA GLN A 144 7.52 17.13 -2.50
C GLN A 144 7.63 16.46 -1.12
N MET A 145 8.52 16.96 -0.27
CA MET A 145 8.73 16.42 1.07
C MET A 145 7.52 16.60 1.99
N THR A 146 6.83 17.76 1.91
CA THR A 146 5.63 18.01 2.71
C THR A 146 4.49 17.08 2.32
N VAL A 147 4.19 16.99 1.02
CA VAL A 147 3.11 16.16 0.51
C VAL A 147 3.39 14.68 0.76
N PHE A 148 4.61 14.22 0.46
CA PHE A 148 5.02 12.85 0.69
C PHE A 148 5.02 12.48 2.18
N GLY A 149 5.63 13.33 3.02
CA GLY A 149 5.70 13.12 4.46
C GLY A 149 4.31 13.10 5.12
N ALA A 150 3.43 14.05 4.78
CA ALA A 150 2.05 14.05 5.25
C ALA A 150 1.31 12.79 4.80
N GLY A 151 1.51 12.36 3.55
CA GLY A 151 0.98 11.12 3.03
C GLY A 151 1.42 9.90 3.85
N LEU A 152 2.72 9.77 4.16
CA LEU A 152 3.26 8.69 4.99
C LEU A 152 2.67 8.68 6.41
N VAL A 153 2.49 9.85 7.02
CA VAL A 153 1.84 9.96 8.34
C VAL A 153 0.39 9.49 8.27
N LEU A 154 -0.36 9.90 7.25
CA LEU A 154 -1.75 9.45 7.07
C LEU A 154 -1.82 7.93 6.84
N LEU A 155 -0.91 7.34 6.07
CA LEU A 155 -0.85 5.89 5.90
C LEU A 155 -0.64 5.16 7.23
N ALA A 156 0.28 5.65 8.07
CA ALA A 156 0.51 5.11 9.41
C ALA A 156 -0.75 5.22 10.29
N VAL A 157 -1.39 6.39 10.33
CA VAL A 157 -2.65 6.60 11.07
C VAL A 157 -3.75 5.67 10.56
N GLY A 158 -3.92 5.58 9.24
CA GLY A 158 -4.91 4.68 8.61
C GLY A 158 -4.69 3.22 9.01
N ALA A 159 -3.43 2.77 9.05
CA ALA A 159 -3.09 1.42 9.46
C ALA A 159 -3.35 1.16 10.96
N ILE A 160 -3.03 2.12 11.83
CA ILE A 160 -3.35 2.06 13.26
C ILE A 160 -4.86 2.00 13.48
N VAL A 161 -5.63 2.84 12.79
CA VAL A 161 -7.11 2.82 12.87
C VAL A 161 -7.66 1.50 12.36
N ALA A 162 -7.07 0.89 11.32
CA ALA A 162 -7.43 -0.45 10.88
C ALA A 162 -7.16 -1.50 11.97
N ALA A 163 -6.03 -1.42 12.68
CA ALA A 163 -5.74 -2.30 13.80
C ALA A 163 -6.76 -2.17 14.94
N LEU A 164 -7.16 -0.94 15.26
CA LEU A 164 -8.23 -0.67 16.23
C LEU A 164 -9.58 -1.23 15.75
N ALA A 165 -9.91 -1.09 14.47
CA ALA A 165 -11.10 -1.67 13.87
C ALA A 165 -11.13 -3.20 14.02
N ALA A 166 -10.01 -3.87 13.72
CA ALA A 166 -9.86 -5.31 13.96
C ALA A 166 -10.07 -5.66 15.43
N ALA A 167 -9.44 -4.92 16.34
CA ALA A 167 -9.52 -5.18 17.77
C ALA A 167 -10.90 -4.91 18.40
N ARG A 168 -11.69 -4.02 17.81
CA ARG A 168 -13.06 -3.69 18.25
C ARG A 168 -14.13 -4.55 17.58
N SER A 169 -13.78 -5.27 16.50
CA SER A 169 -14.74 -6.08 15.75
C SER A 169 -15.22 -7.33 16.48
N GLY A 170 -14.39 -7.93 17.34
CA GLY A 170 -14.63 -9.29 17.88
C GLY A 170 -14.54 -10.42 16.84
N MET A 171 -14.38 -10.10 15.55
CA MET A 171 -14.30 -11.07 14.45
C MET A 171 -12.87 -11.41 14.04
N LEU A 172 -11.95 -10.45 14.20
CA LEU A 172 -10.55 -10.59 13.79
C LEU A 172 -9.64 -10.73 15.01
N PRO A 173 -8.59 -11.58 14.96
CA PRO A 173 -7.57 -11.61 16.00
C PRO A 173 -6.89 -10.24 16.13
N ARG A 174 -6.80 -9.70 17.35
CA ARG A 174 -6.22 -8.36 17.60
C ARG A 174 -4.81 -8.19 17.01
N TRP A 175 -4.00 -9.24 17.14
CA TRP A 175 -2.62 -9.24 16.67
C TRP A 175 -2.50 -9.09 15.15
N SER A 176 -3.50 -9.53 14.36
CA SER A 176 -3.41 -9.42 12.90
C SER A 176 -3.44 -7.96 12.43
N GLY A 177 -4.21 -7.12 13.12
CA GLY A 177 -4.20 -5.68 12.90
C GLY A 177 -2.93 -5.02 13.43
N ALA A 178 -2.43 -5.46 14.59
CA ALA A 178 -1.23 -4.88 15.20
C ALA A 178 0.04 -5.05 14.33
N VAL A 179 0.26 -6.23 13.74
CA VAL A 179 1.41 -6.46 12.86
C VAL A 179 1.31 -5.61 11.58
N PHE A 180 0.11 -5.49 11.00
CA PHE A 180 -0.15 -4.61 9.86
C PHE A 180 0.15 -3.13 10.20
N ALA A 181 -0.34 -2.64 11.34
CA ALA A 181 -0.08 -1.29 11.79
C ALA A 181 1.40 -1.03 12.08
N LEU A 182 2.11 -2.00 12.68
CA LEU A 182 3.54 -1.87 12.94
C LEU A 182 4.34 -1.68 11.64
N GLY A 183 4.04 -2.48 10.61
CA GLY A 183 4.68 -2.34 9.29
C GLY A 183 4.55 -0.92 8.73
N PHE A 184 3.34 -0.35 8.75
CA PHE A 184 3.11 0.99 8.20
C PHE A 184 3.51 2.14 9.12
N ALA A 185 3.47 1.96 10.45
CA ALA A 185 4.00 2.93 11.39
C ALA A 185 5.53 3.11 11.23
N LEU A 186 6.24 2.04 10.88
CA LEU A 186 7.67 2.07 10.60
C LEU A 186 8.03 2.48 9.16
N TYR A 187 7.03 2.75 8.30
CA TYR A 187 7.26 3.08 6.89
C TYR A 187 7.98 4.41 6.70
N LEU A 188 7.72 5.41 7.55
CA LEU A 188 8.48 6.65 7.55
C LEU A 188 9.89 6.42 8.13
N PRO A 189 10.07 5.84 9.34
CA PRO A 189 11.39 5.53 9.90
C PRO A 189 12.36 4.76 8.98
N GLN A 190 11.88 3.89 8.08
CA GLN A 190 12.78 3.12 7.22
C GLN A 190 13.66 3.95 6.27
N PHE A 191 13.29 5.19 5.96
CA PHE A 191 14.09 6.05 5.08
C PHE A 191 15.46 6.41 5.68
N TRP A 192 15.64 6.29 7.00
CA TRP A 192 16.93 6.51 7.67
C TRP A 192 17.80 5.26 7.79
N PHE A 193 17.35 4.12 7.29
CA PHE A 193 18.10 2.87 7.34
C PHE A 193 18.72 2.50 5.99
N PRO A 194 19.83 1.73 5.97
CA PRO A 194 20.43 1.18 4.75
C PRO A 194 19.49 0.17 4.05
N MET A 195 19.83 -0.18 2.81
CA MET A 195 18.95 -0.95 1.92
C MET A 195 18.52 -2.30 2.52
N GLU A 196 19.42 -2.99 3.23
CA GLU A 196 19.15 -4.29 3.85
C GLU A 196 18.02 -4.20 4.89
N LEU A 197 18.00 -3.12 5.66
CA LEU A 197 16.94 -2.85 6.64
C LEU A 197 15.64 -2.39 5.98
N ARG A 198 15.70 -1.71 4.84
CA ARG A 198 14.50 -1.38 4.03
C ARG A 198 13.86 -2.64 3.45
N ILE A 199 14.67 -3.60 2.98
CA ILE A 199 14.17 -4.91 2.53
C ILE A 199 13.53 -5.68 3.70
N THR A 200 14.19 -5.67 4.87
CA THR A 200 13.65 -6.28 6.10
C THR A 200 12.33 -5.65 6.52
N HIS A 201 12.23 -4.32 6.43
CA HIS A 201 10.99 -3.59 6.66
C HIS A 201 9.90 -3.96 5.65
N GLY A 202 10.24 -4.06 4.36
CA GLY A 202 9.34 -4.57 3.32
C GLY A 202 8.80 -5.97 3.64
N ALA A 203 9.64 -6.85 4.18
CA ALA A 203 9.22 -8.18 4.65
C ALA A 203 8.25 -8.10 5.84
N LEU A 204 8.48 -7.20 6.80
CA LEU A 204 7.55 -6.95 7.91
C LEU A 204 6.19 -6.46 7.40
N VAL A 205 6.17 -5.52 6.45
CA VAL A 205 4.94 -5.04 5.81
C VAL A 205 4.23 -6.19 5.09
N ALA A 206 4.97 -7.03 4.37
CA ALA A 206 4.43 -8.21 3.71
C ALA A 206 3.75 -9.17 4.70
N VAL A 207 4.43 -9.49 5.80
CA VAL A 207 3.88 -10.34 6.87
C VAL A 207 2.61 -9.72 7.45
N GLY A 208 2.61 -8.43 7.76
CA GLY A 208 1.44 -7.73 8.30
C GLY A 208 0.23 -7.78 7.36
N CYS A 209 0.45 -7.55 6.06
CA CYS A 209 -0.60 -7.62 5.05
C CYS A 209 -1.14 -9.05 4.88
N ILE A 210 -0.26 -10.06 4.78
CA ILE A 210 -0.64 -11.47 4.59
C ILE A 210 -1.39 -12.00 5.81
N VAL A 211 -0.94 -11.66 7.02
CA VAL A 211 -1.58 -12.04 8.28
C VAL A 211 -3.00 -11.46 8.36
N LEU A 212 -3.17 -10.17 8.07
CA LEU A 212 -4.48 -9.53 8.08
C LEU A 212 -5.38 -10.10 6.98
N ALA A 213 -4.84 -10.36 5.79
CA ALA A 213 -5.55 -11.03 4.71
C ALA A 213 -6.06 -12.42 5.12
N ALA A 214 -5.21 -13.24 5.74
CA ALA A 214 -5.57 -14.57 6.22
C ALA A 214 -6.64 -14.51 7.32
N ALA A 215 -6.59 -13.50 8.20
CA ALA A 215 -7.65 -13.26 9.19
C ALA A 215 -8.98 -12.90 8.51
N LEU A 216 -8.96 -11.96 7.56
CA LEU A 216 -10.14 -11.53 6.80
C LEU A 216 -10.77 -12.66 5.97
N ARG A 217 -9.95 -13.57 5.43
CA ARG A 217 -10.42 -14.75 4.68
C ARG A 217 -11.12 -15.76 5.59
N ARG A 218 -10.68 -15.89 6.84
CA ARG A 218 -11.25 -16.84 7.82
C ARG A 218 -12.45 -16.28 8.57
N ALA A 219 -12.57 -14.96 8.69
CA ALA A 219 -13.70 -14.30 9.33
C ALA A 219 -15.01 -14.61 8.59
N ARG A 220 -15.97 -15.19 9.30
CA ARG A 220 -17.34 -15.40 8.81
C ARG A 220 -18.21 -14.23 9.28
N PRO A 221 -19.06 -13.64 8.43
CA PRO A 221 -20.06 -12.66 8.87
C PRO A 221 -20.90 -13.23 10.01
N LEU A 222 -21.17 -12.42 11.02
CA LEU A 222 -22.19 -12.76 12.02
C LEU A 222 -23.52 -12.87 11.27
N ARG A 223 -24.23 -13.99 11.43
CA ARG A 223 -25.57 -14.21 10.87
C ARG A 223 -26.59 -13.39 11.63
#